data_AF-A0A9P7XGL8-F1
#
_entry.id   AF-A0A9P7XGL8-F1
#
_cell.length_a   1.000
_cell.length_b   1.000
_cell.length_c   1.000
_cell.angle_alpha   90.00
_cell.angle_beta   90.00
_cell.angle_gamma   90.00
#
_symmetry.space_group_name_H-M   'P 1'
#
loop_
_entity.id
_entity.type
_entity.pdbx_description
1 polymer ?
#
loop_
_entity_poly.entity_id
_entity_poly.type
_entity_poly.pdbx_seq_one_letter_code
_entity_poly.pdbx_strand_id
1 'polypeptide(L)'
;MLTRKHRVAFELLQVRTGVNVGRPAAGSGTIVAGTDEAIREEMQMVFEAMQGKASEELRSNMKVLQATFRESHENGAARQAMERFGHIVEDLELEQLSK
;
A
#
# COMPACT_ATOMS: atom_id res chain seq x y z
N MET A 1 -3.30 -6.74 2.87
CA MET A 1 -2.03 -6.08 2.50
C MET A 1 -2.28 -5.15 1.31
N LEU A 2 -1.70 -3.94 1.30
CA LEU A 2 -1.94 -2.91 0.28
C LEU A 2 -1.62 -3.42 -1.14
N THR A 3 -0.53 -4.17 -1.26
CA THR A 3 0.00 -4.74 -2.49
C THR A 3 -1.01 -5.60 -3.24
N ARG A 4 -1.77 -6.44 -2.52
CA ARG A 4 -2.81 -7.29 -3.11
C ARG A 4 -4.08 -6.53 -3.44
N LYS A 5 -4.54 -5.67 -2.53
CA LYS A 5 -5.79 -4.93 -2.70
C LYS A 5 -5.74 -4.02 -3.94
N HIS A 6 -4.59 -3.38 -4.17
CA HIS A 6 -4.40 -2.43 -5.26
C HIS A 6 -3.61 -3.01 -6.44
N ARG A 7 -3.13 -4.26 -6.35
CA ARG A 7 -2.31 -4.93 -7.38
C ARG A 7 -1.20 -4.02 -7.89
N VAL A 8 -0.31 -3.60 -6.99
CA VAL A 8 0.74 -2.61 -7.28
C VAL A 8 2.17 -3.15 -7.24
N ALA A 9 2.37 -4.38 -6.75
CA ALA A 9 3.66 -5.07 -6.82
C ALA A 9 3.47 -6.59 -6.80
N PHE A 10 4.54 -7.31 -7.14
CA PHE A 10 4.64 -8.74 -6.87
C PHE A 10 4.92 -8.96 -5.38
N GLU A 11 4.36 -10.03 -4.84
CA GLU A 11 4.55 -10.42 -3.44
C GLU A 11 5.32 -11.73 -3.43
N LEU A 12 6.52 -11.72 -2.83
CA LEU A 12 7.33 -12.92 -2.65
C LEU A 12 6.93 -13.58 -1.33
N LEU A 13 6.31 -14.75 -1.43
CA LEU A 13 5.79 -15.51 -0.30
C LEU A 13 6.81 -16.55 0.19
N GLN A 14 7.58 -17.14 -0.71
CA GLN A 14 8.55 -18.20 -0.35
C GLN A 14 9.74 -17.66 0.43
N VAL A 15 10.05 -16.36 0.31
CA VAL A 15 11.10 -15.69 1.12
C VAL A 15 10.66 -15.37 2.55
N ARG A 16 9.39 -15.61 2.91
CA ARG A 16 8.89 -15.29 4.24
C ARG A 16 9.45 -16.25 5.28
N THR A 17 9.93 -15.67 6.37
CA THR A 17 10.42 -16.40 7.53
C THR A 17 9.43 -16.28 8.71
N GLY A 18 9.58 -17.13 9.72
CA GLY A 18 8.85 -17.05 10.98
C GLY A 18 7.75 -18.10 11.18
N VAL A 19 6.91 -17.89 12.20
CA VAL A 19 5.96 -18.90 12.74
C VAL A 19 4.86 -19.36 11.79
N ASN A 20 4.71 -18.71 10.64
CA ASN A 20 3.69 -19.02 9.64
C ASN A 20 4.22 -19.82 8.44
N VAL A 21 5.51 -20.19 8.43
CA VAL A 21 6.04 -21.16 7.45
C VAL A 21 5.32 -22.49 7.63
N GLY A 22 4.99 -23.15 6.51
CA GLY A 22 4.18 -24.37 6.48
C GLY A 22 2.67 -24.14 6.66
N ARG A 23 2.20 -22.89 6.79
CA ARG A 23 0.77 -22.55 6.84
C ARG A 23 0.34 -21.81 5.57
N PRO A 24 -0.93 -21.92 5.16
CA PRO A 24 -1.45 -21.15 4.03
C PRO A 24 -1.33 -19.64 4.27
N ALA A 25 -0.73 -18.93 3.33
CA ALA A 25 -0.64 -17.49 3.34
C ALA A 25 -2.05 -16.89 3.18
N ALA A 26 -2.42 -16.03 4.14
CA ALA A 26 -3.72 -15.37 4.17
C ALA A 26 -4.02 -14.68 2.83
N GLY A 27 -5.14 -15.08 2.20
CA GLY A 27 -5.66 -14.50 0.95
C GLY A 27 -5.12 -15.09 -0.36
N SER A 28 -4.07 -15.92 -0.37
CA SER A 28 -3.65 -16.65 -1.60
C SER A 28 -3.77 -18.15 -1.44
N GLY A 29 -3.81 -18.65 -0.21
CA GLY A 29 -3.82 -20.08 0.08
C GLY A 29 -2.47 -20.76 -0.17
N THR A 30 -1.47 -20.04 -0.70
CA THR A 30 -0.13 -20.56 -0.96
C THR A 30 0.52 -21.02 0.34
N ILE A 31 0.94 -22.28 0.41
CA ILE A 31 1.72 -22.79 1.53
C ILE A 31 3.17 -22.33 1.32
N VAL A 32 3.71 -21.64 2.31
CA VAL A 32 5.11 -21.19 2.30
C VAL A 32 5.98 -22.39 2.68
N ALA A 33 6.74 -22.91 1.73
CA ALA A 33 7.72 -23.98 1.96
C ALA A 33 9.03 -23.38 2.51
N GLY A 34 9.46 -22.23 1.97
CA GLY A 34 10.67 -21.54 2.41
C GLY A 34 11.97 -22.28 2.09
N THR A 35 11.94 -23.25 1.18
CA THR A 35 13.15 -23.94 0.70
C THR A 35 13.82 -23.14 -0.43
N ASP A 36 15.11 -23.37 -0.65
CA ASP A 36 15.87 -22.70 -1.71
C ASP A 36 15.27 -22.97 -3.09
N GLU A 37 14.77 -24.18 -3.33
CA GLU A 37 14.09 -24.56 -4.56
C GLU A 37 12.79 -23.75 -4.75
N ALA A 38 11.94 -23.68 -3.73
CA ALA A 38 10.68 -22.95 -3.79
C ALA A 38 10.90 -21.44 -4.00
N ILE A 39 11.93 -20.88 -3.37
CA ILE A 39 12.33 -19.48 -3.57
C ILE A 39 12.80 -19.26 -5.01
N ARG A 40 13.62 -20.16 -5.56
CA ARG A 40 14.13 -20.05 -6.93
C ARG A 40 13.00 -20.10 -7.95
N GLU A 41 12.05 -21.02 -7.79
CA GLU A 41 10.87 -21.15 -8.65
C GLU A 41 10.01 -19.88 -8.60
N GLU A 42 9.74 -19.34 -7.39
CA GLU A 42 9.00 -18.09 -7.22
C GLU A 42 9.69 -16.91 -7.92
N MET A 43 11.01 -16.79 -7.75
CA MET A 43 11.80 -15.75 -8.40
C MET A 43 11.74 -15.85 -9.92
N GLN A 44 11.87 -17.06 -10.48
CA GLN A 44 11.81 -17.25 -11.93
C GLN A 44 10.44 -16.84 -12.49
N MET A 45 9.34 -17.27 -11.86
CA MET A 45 7.99 -16.86 -12.25
C MET A 45 7.80 -15.34 -12.21
N VAL A 46 8.31 -14.68 -11.16
CA VAL A 46 8.23 -13.21 -11.05
C VAL A 46 9.06 -12.52 -12.12
N PHE A 47 10.28 -13.00 -12.41
CA PHE A 47 11.11 -12.40 -13.45
C PHE A 47 10.50 -12.53 -14.85
N GLU A 48 9.88 -13.66 -15.16
CA GLU A 48 9.14 -13.84 -16.41
C GLU A 48 7.94 -12.89 -16.48
N ALA A 49 7.16 -12.78 -15.39
CA ALA A 49 6.02 -11.87 -15.32
C ALA A 49 6.42 -10.39 -15.40
N MET A 50 7.60 -10.03 -14.88
CA MET A 50 8.14 -8.66 -14.90
C MET A 50 8.43 -8.14 -16.31
N GLN A 51 8.65 -9.01 -17.29
CA GLN A 51 8.94 -8.60 -18.67
C GLN A 51 7.67 -8.43 -19.53
N GLY A 52 6.50 -8.74 -18.97
CA GLY A 52 5.25 -8.75 -19.70
C GLY A 52 4.24 -7.70 -19.23
N LYS A 53 3.02 -7.83 -19.76
CA LYS A 53 1.84 -6.99 -19.46
C LYS A 53 1.53 -6.88 -17.96
N ALA A 54 1.87 -7.90 -17.18
CA ALA A 54 1.67 -7.87 -15.73
C ALA A 54 2.43 -6.69 -15.09
N SER A 55 3.67 -6.44 -15.50
CA SER A 55 4.47 -5.33 -14.96
C SER A 55 3.90 -3.95 -15.35
N GLU A 56 3.38 -3.82 -16.57
CA GLU A 56 2.72 -2.61 -17.05
C GLU A 56 1.46 -2.30 -16.25
N GLU A 57 0.64 -3.33 -15.97
CA GLU A 57 -0.55 -3.22 -15.13
C GLU A 57 -0.17 -2.76 -13.71
N LEU A 58 0.83 -3.39 -13.08
CA LEU A 58 1.29 -3.01 -11.75
C LEU A 58 1.78 -1.54 -11.70
N ARG A 59 2.53 -1.10 -12.70
CA ARG A 59 3.00 0.30 -12.81
C ARG A 59 1.85 1.28 -13.02
N SER A 60 0.87 0.91 -13.83
CA SER A 60 -0.34 1.71 -14.05
C SER A 60 -1.13 1.86 -12.75
N ASN A 61 -1.38 0.76 -12.05
CA ASN A 61 -2.08 0.75 -10.77
C ASN A 61 -1.33 1.58 -9.71
N MET A 62 0.00 1.52 -9.69
CA MET A 62 0.81 2.33 -8.79
C MET A 62 0.65 3.84 -9.06
N LYS A 63 0.60 4.26 -10.32
CA LYS A 63 0.37 5.67 -10.69
C LYS A 63 -1.01 6.14 -10.22
N VAL A 64 -2.04 5.32 -10.41
CA VAL A 64 -3.40 5.62 -9.92
C VAL A 64 -3.39 5.75 -8.40
N LEU A 65 -2.78 4.78 -7.70
CA LEU A 65 -2.70 4.80 -6.24
C LEU A 65 -1.95 6.05 -5.74
N GLN A 66 -0.84 6.41 -6.38
CA GLN A 66 -0.07 7.61 -6.04
C GLN A 66 -0.91 8.88 -6.21
N ALA A 67 -1.66 8.99 -7.30
CA ALA A 67 -2.55 10.13 -7.53
C ALA A 67 -3.65 10.21 -6.46
N THR A 68 -4.27 9.09 -6.10
CA THR A 68 -5.27 9.02 -5.01
C THR A 68 -4.69 9.45 -3.67
N PHE A 69 -3.47 9.01 -3.35
CA PHE A 69 -2.79 9.40 -2.11
C PHE A 69 -2.49 10.90 -2.09
N ARG A 70 -2.01 11.46 -3.21
CA ARG A 70 -1.75 12.90 -3.33
C ARG A 70 -3.03 13.71 -3.12
N GLU A 71 -4.10 13.35 -3.83
CA GLU A 71 -5.40 14.01 -3.70
C GLU A 71 -5.94 13.95 -2.28
N SER A 72 -5.86 12.79 -1.64
CA SER A 72 -6.28 12.62 -0.23
C SER A 72 -5.42 13.44 0.74
N HIS A 73 -4.14 13.61 0.45
CA HIS A 73 -3.27 14.43 1.28
C HIS A 73 -3.56 15.93 1.12
N GLU A 74 -3.76 16.39 -0.11
CA GLU A 74 -3.98 17.81 -0.44
C GLU A 74 -5.40 18.27 -0.12
N ASN A 75 -6.41 17.44 -0.39
CA ASN A 75 -7.82 17.82 -0.32
C ASN A 75 -8.67 16.87 0.55
N GLY A 76 -8.07 15.88 1.21
CA GLY A 76 -8.82 14.88 1.95
C GLY A 76 -9.43 15.38 3.24
N ALA A 77 -10.32 14.57 3.81
CA ALA A 77 -11.11 14.91 4.99
C ALA A 77 -10.25 15.35 6.18
N ALA A 78 -9.08 14.73 6.37
CA ALA A 78 -8.15 15.09 7.44
C ALA A 78 -7.59 16.51 7.26
N ARG A 79 -7.18 16.87 6.03
CA ARG A 79 -6.67 18.21 5.72
C ARG A 79 -7.75 19.27 5.94
N GLN A 80 -8.94 19.04 5.40
CA GLN A 80 -10.07 19.95 5.58
C GLN A 80 -10.48 20.09 7.05
N ALA A 81 -10.41 19.01 7.83
CA ALA A 81 -10.69 19.07 9.27
C ALA A 81 -9.66 19.93 10.01
N MET A 82 -8.37 19.84 9.64
CA MET A 82 -7.32 20.66 10.23
C MET A 82 -7.45 22.14 9.86
N GLU A 83 -7.82 22.45 8.61
CA GLU A 83 -8.08 23.84 8.19
C GLU A 83 -9.27 24.44 8.93
N ARG A 84 -10.38 23.71 9.04
CA ARG A 84 -11.53 24.13 9.86
C ARG A 84 -11.15 24.35 11.32
N PHE A 85 -10.35 23.45 11.89
CA PHE A 85 -9.89 23.59 13.26
C PHE A 85 -9.03 24.86 13.44
N GLY A 86 -8.13 25.14 12.49
CA GLY A 86 -7.32 26.36 12.48
C GLY A 86 -8.18 27.64 12.52
N HIS A 87 -9.19 27.73 11.66
CA HIS A 87 -10.11 28.88 11.65
C HIS A 87 -10.86 29.05 12.97
N ILE A 88 -11.34 27.96 13.58
CA ILE A 88 -12.01 28.02 14.88
C ILE A 88 -11.07 28.59 15.96
N VAL A 89 -9.78 28.21 15.95
CA VAL A 89 -8.80 28.73 16.91
C VAL A 89 -8.56 30.22 16.69
N GLU A 90 -8.39 30.65 15.44
CA GLU A 90 -8.20 32.06 15.09
C GLU A 90 -9.39 32.93 15.53
N ASP A 91 -10.61 32.48 15.26
CA ASP A 91 -11.84 33.20 15.64
C ASP A 91 -11.96 33.37 17.17
N LEU A 92 -11.60 32.33 17.93
CA LEU A 92 -11.61 32.36 19.40
C LEU A 92 -10.56 33.33 19.96
N GLU A 93 -9.37 33.42 19.35
CA GLU A 93 -8.34 34.38 19.76
C GLU A 93 -8.78 35.82 19.50
N LEU A 94 -9.44 36.09 18.37
CA LEU A 94 -9.96 37.42 18.04
C LEU A 94 -11.10 37.86 18.97
N GLU A 95 -12.00 36.95 19.36
CA GLU A 95 -13.05 37.25 20.35
C GLU A 95 -12.50 37.56 21.74
N GLN A 96 -11.38 36.97 22.13
CA GLN A 96 -10.74 37.25 23.42
C GLN A 96 -10.00 38.60 23.44
N LEU A 97 -9.47 39.05 22.31
CA LEU A 97 -8.82 40.37 22.18
C LEU A 97 -9.81 41.53 22.07
N SER A 98 -11.07 41.24 21.74
CA SER A 98 -12.17 42.21 21.62
C SER A 98 -12.93 42.47 22.93
N LYS A 99 -12.59 41.77 24.02
CA LYS A 99 -13.21 41.90 25.36
C LYS A 99 -12.25 42.53 26.35
#